data_AF-A0AAJ7RAP9-F1
#
_entry.id   AF-A0AAJ7RAP9-F1
#
_cell.length_a   1.000
_cell.length_b   1.000
_cell.length_c   1.000
_cell.angle_alpha   90.00
_cell.angle_beta   90.00
_cell.angle_gamma   90.00
#
_symmetry.space_group_name_H-M   'P 1'
#
loop_
_entity.id
_entity.type
_entity.pdbx_description
1 polymer ?
#
loop_
_entity_poly.entity_id
_entity_poly.type
_entity_poly.pdbx_seq_one_letter_code
_entity_poly.pdbx_strand_id
1 'polypeptide(L)'
;MSLGKFKLALKDFDTVTKARPNDKDAKAKYSECSKIVKKLAFEKAISVEENKKNIADSINLDAMAIEDEYTGPKLEDGKVTLKFMQDLIEWYRNQNKLHRKYAYKILLDVKAWFMAQPSLVDIVIPDNSKFTICGDIHGQYYDLLNVFELNGLPSETNPYLFNGDFVDRGSFSVECIFTLFGFKLLYPNHFFMSRGNHESATMNQMYGFDGEVKAKYTAQMAELFTEVYNWLPLAHCLNNRVLVMHGGLFSRDDVTLQEIREINRNRQPPDDGLMCELLWSDPQPQLGRAPSKRGVGVQFGPDVTQKFLLLNGLDYIVRSHEVKNDGYEVAHDGKCITVFSAPNYCDTMGNRGAFITLNGKDMKPNFTSYVAVPHPNVKPMAYANSLLNFIC
;
A
#
# COMPACT_ATOMS: atom_id res chain seq x y z
N MET A 1 -15.08 -5.20 -2.24
CA MET A 1 -13.88 -5.08 -3.08
C MET A 1 -14.05 -5.97 -4.32
N SER A 2 -13.62 -5.53 -5.51
CA SER A 2 -13.65 -6.37 -6.72
C SER A 2 -12.44 -7.32 -6.78
N LEU A 3 -12.67 -8.58 -7.12
CA LEU A 3 -11.66 -9.67 -7.10
C LEU A 3 -10.82 -9.77 -8.39
N GLY A 4 -10.99 -8.87 -9.36
CA GLY A 4 -10.30 -8.99 -10.66
C GLY A 4 -10.65 -10.26 -11.46
N LYS A 5 -11.73 -10.99 -11.11
CA LYS A 5 -12.15 -12.22 -11.79
C LYS A 5 -12.93 -11.93 -13.08
N PHE A 6 -12.30 -11.23 -14.03
CA PHE A 6 -12.96 -10.73 -15.24
C PHE A 6 -13.56 -11.82 -16.14
N LYS A 7 -12.99 -13.03 -16.15
CA LYS A 7 -13.58 -14.15 -16.91
C LYS A 7 -14.93 -14.58 -16.35
N LEU A 8 -15.13 -14.50 -15.03
CA LEU A 8 -16.42 -14.78 -14.40
C LEU A 8 -17.39 -13.62 -14.65
N ALA A 9 -16.94 -12.38 -14.42
CA ALA A 9 -17.75 -11.19 -14.68
C ALA A 9 -18.24 -11.10 -16.13
N LEU A 10 -17.41 -11.50 -17.11
CA LEU A 10 -17.79 -11.52 -18.51
C LEU A 10 -18.96 -12.47 -18.80
N LYS A 11 -19.05 -13.61 -18.09
CA LYS A 11 -20.19 -14.55 -18.22
C LYS A 11 -21.50 -13.92 -17.71
N ASP A 12 -21.41 -13.15 -16.62
CA ASP A 12 -22.58 -12.44 -16.08
C ASP A 12 -23.02 -11.32 -17.03
N PHE A 13 -22.09 -10.52 -17.55
CA PHE A 13 -22.40 -9.50 -18.55
C PHE A 13 -22.95 -10.09 -19.86
N ASP A 14 -22.46 -11.25 -20.29
CA ASP A 14 -23.00 -11.98 -21.45
C ASP A 14 -24.46 -12.39 -21.21
N THR A 15 -24.77 -12.86 -20.00
CA THR A 15 -26.14 -13.23 -19.61
C THR A 15 -27.06 -12.03 -19.61
N VAL A 16 -26.63 -10.90 -19.04
CA VAL A 16 -27.43 -9.66 -19.02
C VAL A 16 -27.65 -9.10 -20.42
N THR A 17 -26.61 -9.07 -21.26
CA THR A 17 -26.72 -8.57 -22.64
C THR A 17 -27.63 -9.44 -23.51
N LYS A 18 -27.64 -10.77 -23.30
CA LYS A 18 -28.60 -11.67 -23.94
C LYS A 18 -30.03 -11.46 -23.45
N ALA A 19 -30.23 -11.25 -22.16
CA ALA A 19 -31.55 -10.99 -21.58
C ALA A 19 -32.09 -9.59 -21.94
N ARG A 20 -31.21 -8.61 -22.15
CA ARG A 20 -31.55 -7.21 -22.46
C ARG A 20 -30.77 -6.69 -23.68
N PRO A 21 -31.09 -7.14 -24.90
CA PRO A 21 -30.29 -6.86 -26.09
C PRO A 21 -30.29 -5.40 -26.55
N ASN A 22 -31.17 -4.54 -26.02
CA ASN A 22 -31.22 -3.12 -26.37
C ASN A 22 -30.64 -2.20 -25.28
N ASP A 23 -30.22 -2.76 -24.14
CA ASP A 23 -29.63 -2.01 -23.05
C ASP A 23 -28.21 -1.55 -23.42
N LYS A 24 -28.03 -0.22 -23.53
CA LYS A 24 -26.76 0.39 -23.92
C LYS A 24 -25.68 0.22 -22.85
N ASP A 25 -26.05 0.27 -21.58
CA ASP A 25 -25.13 0.11 -20.45
C ASP A 25 -24.63 -1.33 -20.38
N ALA A 26 -25.53 -2.31 -20.52
CA ALA A 26 -25.16 -3.72 -20.55
C ALA A 26 -24.15 -4.03 -21.67
N LYS A 27 -24.38 -3.49 -22.89
CA LYS A 27 -23.45 -3.65 -24.01
C LYS A 27 -22.09 -3.00 -23.76
N ALA A 28 -22.08 -1.80 -23.18
CA ALA A 28 -20.85 -1.09 -22.84
C ALA A 28 -20.02 -1.89 -21.82
N LYS A 29 -20.64 -2.35 -20.74
CA LYS A 29 -20.01 -3.17 -19.70
C LYS A 29 -19.46 -4.49 -20.24
N TYR A 30 -20.22 -5.19 -21.08
CA TYR A 30 -19.75 -6.40 -21.75
C TYR A 30 -18.53 -6.14 -22.64
N SER A 31 -18.60 -5.11 -23.49
CA SER A 31 -17.52 -4.76 -24.41
C SER A 31 -16.23 -4.45 -23.65
N GLU A 32 -16.33 -3.66 -22.59
CA GLU A 32 -15.20 -3.28 -21.78
C GLU A 32 -14.61 -4.48 -21.02
N CYS A 33 -15.45 -5.34 -20.45
CA CYS A 33 -14.99 -6.55 -19.77
C CYS A 33 -14.30 -7.51 -20.74
N SER A 34 -14.84 -7.65 -21.96
CA SER A 34 -14.25 -8.45 -23.02
C SER A 34 -12.86 -7.94 -23.42
N LYS A 35 -12.68 -6.62 -23.56
CA LYS A 35 -11.36 -6.02 -23.84
C LYS A 35 -10.35 -6.36 -22.75
N ILE A 36 -10.73 -6.24 -21.48
CA ILE A 36 -9.84 -6.57 -20.36
C ILE A 36 -9.48 -8.06 -20.37
N VAL A 37 -10.46 -8.96 -20.51
CA VAL A 37 -10.19 -10.41 -20.57
C VAL A 37 -9.23 -10.76 -21.70
N LYS A 38 -9.39 -10.14 -22.87
CA LYS A 38 -8.47 -10.32 -24.01
C LYS A 38 -7.08 -9.78 -23.73
N LYS A 39 -6.97 -8.60 -23.13
CA LYS A 39 -5.69 -7.99 -22.73
C LYS A 39 -4.95 -8.87 -21.72
N LEU A 40 -5.62 -9.32 -20.66
CA LEU A 40 -5.01 -10.21 -19.65
C LEU A 40 -4.63 -11.57 -20.22
N ALA A 41 -5.44 -12.13 -21.13
CA ALA A 41 -5.09 -13.37 -21.82
C ALA A 41 -3.86 -13.19 -22.71
N PHE A 42 -3.73 -12.05 -23.39
CA PHE A 42 -2.56 -11.70 -24.17
C PHE A 42 -1.33 -11.54 -23.27
N GLU A 43 -1.42 -10.75 -22.19
CA GLU A 43 -0.35 -10.56 -21.21
C GLU A 43 0.12 -11.88 -20.60
N LYS A 44 -0.81 -12.78 -20.26
CA LYS A 44 -0.49 -14.13 -19.78
C LYS A 44 0.14 -15.02 -20.85
N ALA A 45 -0.24 -14.85 -22.13
CA ALA A 45 0.34 -15.62 -23.22
C ALA A 45 1.77 -15.17 -23.55
N ILE A 46 2.09 -13.88 -23.35
CA ILE A 46 3.44 -13.33 -23.54
C ILE A 46 4.28 -13.39 -22.25
N SER A 47 3.69 -13.73 -21.10
CA SER A 47 4.45 -13.92 -19.86
C SER A 47 5.26 -15.21 -19.94
N VAL A 48 6.48 -15.10 -20.47
CA VAL A 48 7.48 -16.17 -20.40
C VAL A 48 7.93 -16.34 -18.95
N GLU A 49 7.77 -17.56 -18.41
CA GLU A 49 8.10 -17.89 -17.01
C GLU A 49 9.61 -17.99 -16.74
N GLU A 50 10.46 -17.93 -17.77
CA GLU A 50 11.92 -17.99 -17.62
C GLU A 50 12.58 -16.81 -18.36
N ASN A 51 13.36 -16.00 -17.63
CA ASN A 51 14.11 -14.81 -18.07
C ASN A 51 13.34 -13.50 -18.28
N LYS A 52 12.52 -13.04 -17.31
CA LYS A 52 12.23 -11.60 -17.23
C LYS A 52 13.54 -10.85 -16.94
N LYS A 53 14.10 -10.16 -17.94
CA LYS A 53 15.09 -9.11 -17.68
C LYS A 53 14.46 -8.12 -16.72
N ASN A 54 15.13 -7.90 -15.60
CA ASN A 54 14.72 -6.95 -14.58
C ASN A 54 14.64 -5.55 -15.23
N ILE A 55 13.49 -4.88 -15.12
CA ILE A 55 13.27 -3.57 -15.76
C ILE A 55 14.32 -2.58 -15.29
N ALA A 56 14.76 -2.67 -14.03
CA ALA A 56 15.84 -1.84 -13.49
C ALA A 56 17.12 -1.90 -14.35
N ASP A 57 17.47 -3.08 -14.87
CA ASP A 57 18.69 -3.27 -15.68
C ASP A 57 18.58 -2.59 -17.07
N SER A 58 17.36 -2.28 -17.51
CA SER A 58 17.11 -1.57 -18.76
C SER A 58 17.11 -0.04 -18.63
N ILE A 59 17.12 0.49 -17.40
CA ILE A 59 17.07 1.94 -17.16
C ILE A 59 18.48 2.54 -17.23
N ASN A 60 18.73 3.36 -18.25
CA ASN A 60 19.95 4.15 -18.35
C ASN A 60 19.69 5.59 -17.87
N LEU A 61 20.08 5.91 -16.64
CA LEU A 61 19.93 7.25 -16.05
C LEU A 61 20.83 8.30 -16.70
N ASP A 62 22.02 7.92 -17.15
CA ASP A 62 23.01 8.85 -17.74
C ASP A 62 22.53 9.37 -19.09
N ALA A 63 21.80 8.54 -19.84
CA ALA A 63 21.15 8.93 -21.09
C ALA A 63 19.96 9.87 -20.90
N MET A 64 19.45 10.05 -19.69
CA MET A 64 18.35 10.98 -19.41
C MET A 64 18.89 12.39 -19.21
N ALA A 65 18.67 13.25 -20.20
CA ALA A 65 18.84 14.70 -20.05
C ALA A 65 17.74 15.27 -19.14
N ILE A 66 18.06 16.34 -18.43
CA ILE A 66 17.09 17.18 -17.72
C ILE A 66 16.96 18.44 -18.56
N GLU A 67 15.74 18.82 -18.89
CA GLU A 67 15.47 20.03 -19.68
C GLU A 67 15.83 21.29 -18.87
N ASP A 68 16.37 22.32 -19.53
CA ASP A 68 16.83 23.56 -18.89
C ASP A 68 15.68 24.31 -18.20
N GLU A 69 14.46 24.12 -18.68
CA GLU A 69 13.23 24.69 -18.11
C GLU A 69 12.78 24.00 -16.82
N TYR A 70 13.37 22.86 -16.45
CA TYR A 70 13.02 22.16 -15.21
C TYR A 70 13.56 22.89 -13.98
N THR A 71 12.66 23.58 -13.29
CA THR A 71 12.92 24.33 -12.05
C THR A 71 12.51 23.57 -10.78
N GLY A 72 12.08 22.31 -10.90
CA GLY A 72 11.63 21.51 -9.77
C GLY A 72 12.78 20.95 -8.91
N PRO A 73 12.45 20.13 -7.91
CA PRO A 73 13.43 19.52 -6.99
C PRO A 73 14.49 18.70 -7.73
N LYS A 74 15.74 18.80 -7.28
CA LYS A 74 16.90 18.12 -7.86
C LYS A 74 17.63 17.32 -6.79
N LEU A 75 17.99 16.06 -7.08
CA LEU A 75 18.83 15.28 -6.18
C LEU A 75 20.25 15.88 -6.14
N GLU A 76 20.81 16.00 -4.95
CA GLU A 76 22.20 16.44 -4.72
C GLU A 76 23.10 15.20 -4.76
N ASP A 77 24.08 15.17 -5.68
CA ASP A 77 24.96 14.01 -5.90
C ASP A 77 24.22 12.67 -6.07
N GLY A 78 23.02 12.73 -6.67
CA GLY A 78 22.16 11.57 -6.87
C GLY A 78 21.56 10.98 -5.59
N LYS A 79 21.58 11.72 -4.47
CA LYS A 79 21.03 11.33 -3.18
C LYS A 79 19.84 12.20 -2.78
N VAL A 80 18.96 11.60 -1.99
CA VAL A 80 17.85 12.31 -1.35
C VAL A 80 18.41 13.06 -0.13
N THR A 81 18.15 14.37 -0.07
CA THR A 81 18.50 15.24 1.07
C THR A 81 17.23 15.76 1.74
N LEU A 82 17.34 16.29 2.96
CA LEU A 82 16.22 16.97 3.62
C LEU A 82 15.71 18.15 2.79
N LYS A 83 16.63 18.91 2.17
CA LYS A 83 16.29 20.03 1.30
C LYS A 83 15.49 19.55 0.09
N PHE A 84 15.95 18.49 -0.59
CA PHE A 84 15.18 17.87 -1.67
C PHE A 84 13.79 17.43 -1.22
N MET A 85 13.66 16.83 -0.04
CA MET A 85 12.35 16.40 0.47
C MET A 85 11.41 17.57 0.75
N GLN A 86 11.91 18.66 1.33
CA GLN A 86 11.12 19.88 1.55
C GLN A 86 10.66 20.48 0.24
N ASP A 87 11.56 20.58 -0.75
CA ASP A 87 11.24 21.09 -2.08
C ASP A 87 10.25 20.17 -2.81
N LEU A 88 10.39 18.85 -2.68
CA LEU A 88 9.48 17.86 -3.26
C LEU A 88 8.07 17.96 -2.67
N ILE A 89 7.96 18.14 -1.35
CA ILE A 89 6.67 18.31 -0.69
C ILE A 89 5.95 19.54 -1.22
N GLU A 90 6.66 20.67 -1.33
CA GLU A 90 6.08 21.90 -1.85
C GLU A 90 5.75 21.79 -3.34
N TRP A 91 6.60 21.12 -4.12
CA TRP A 91 6.38 20.88 -5.55
C TRP A 91 5.08 20.11 -5.80
N TYR A 92 4.86 19.04 -5.03
CA TYR A 92 3.65 18.22 -5.10
C TYR A 92 2.41 18.89 -4.51
N ARG A 93 2.56 19.70 -3.44
CA ARG A 93 1.46 20.55 -2.92
C ARG A 93 0.91 21.48 -4.00
N ASN A 94 1.77 21.92 -4.91
CA ASN A 94 1.42 22.75 -6.07
C ASN A 94 1.06 21.94 -7.34
N GLN A 95 0.80 20.64 -7.21
CA GLN A 95 0.43 19.73 -8.30
C GLN A 95 1.46 19.62 -9.44
N ASN A 96 2.71 19.98 -9.17
CA ASN A 96 3.77 19.80 -10.15
C ASN A 96 4.29 18.36 -10.14
N LYS A 97 5.05 17.99 -11.17
CA LYS A 97 5.55 16.63 -11.35
C LYS A 97 7.07 16.57 -11.20
N LEU A 98 7.59 15.62 -10.42
CA LEU A 98 9.03 15.38 -10.30
C LEU A 98 9.60 14.94 -11.66
N HIS A 99 10.79 15.40 -12.02
CA HIS A 99 11.42 14.98 -13.28
C HIS A 99 11.71 13.47 -13.29
N ARG A 100 11.46 12.82 -14.43
CA ARG A 100 11.55 11.35 -14.58
C ARG A 100 12.91 10.76 -14.19
N LYS A 101 14.01 11.48 -14.42
CA LYS A 101 15.37 11.03 -14.06
C LYS A 101 15.48 10.80 -12.55
N TYR A 102 14.96 11.74 -11.75
CA TYR A 102 14.97 11.64 -10.30
C TYR A 102 13.98 10.59 -9.79
N ALA A 103 12.80 10.50 -10.42
CA ALA A 103 11.82 9.44 -10.13
C ALA A 103 12.42 8.04 -10.33
N TYR A 104 13.07 7.78 -11.47
CA TYR A 104 13.75 6.50 -11.72
C TYR A 104 14.89 6.25 -10.72
N LYS A 105 15.72 7.27 -10.42
CA LYS A 105 16.79 7.14 -9.42
C LYS A 105 16.26 6.71 -8.05
N ILE A 106 15.19 7.35 -7.56
CA ILE A 106 14.54 7.00 -6.30
C ILE A 106 14.04 5.55 -6.32
N LEU A 107 13.40 5.11 -7.41
CA LEU A 107 12.90 3.73 -7.53
C LEU A 107 14.03 2.70 -7.53
N LEU A 108 15.13 2.98 -8.25
CA LEU A 108 16.29 2.09 -8.29
C LEU A 108 16.96 1.97 -6.92
N ASP A 109 17.16 3.10 -6.23
CA ASP A 109 17.79 3.11 -4.91
C ASP A 109 16.93 2.40 -3.86
N VAL A 110 15.63 2.69 -3.84
CA VAL A 110 14.73 2.12 -2.83
C VAL A 110 14.53 0.63 -3.06
N LYS A 111 14.51 0.18 -4.33
CA LYS A 111 14.51 -1.25 -4.69
C LYS A 111 15.75 -1.95 -4.14
N ALA A 112 16.93 -1.40 -4.38
CA ALA A 112 18.19 -1.96 -3.88
C ALA A 112 18.17 -2.05 -2.34
N TRP A 113 17.62 -1.04 -1.66
CA TRP A 113 17.46 -1.06 -0.21
C TRP A 113 16.52 -2.18 0.26
N PHE A 114 15.33 -2.29 -0.34
CA PHE A 114 14.34 -3.30 0.04
C PHE A 114 14.79 -4.73 -0.27
N MET A 115 15.57 -4.95 -1.33
CA MET A 115 16.17 -6.25 -1.66
C MET A 115 17.04 -6.80 -0.54
N ALA A 116 17.72 -5.92 0.22
CA ALA A 116 18.57 -6.32 1.33
C ALA A 116 17.81 -6.63 2.63
N GLN A 117 16.49 -6.40 2.68
CA GLN A 117 15.70 -6.59 3.89
C GLN A 117 15.10 -7.99 4.00
N PRO A 118 14.89 -8.49 5.23
CA PRO A 118 14.05 -9.66 5.47
C PRO A 118 12.57 -9.37 5.20
N SER A 119 11.76 -10.42 5.11
CA SER A 119 10.30 -10.28 4.92
C SER A 119 9.57 -9.82 6.18
N LEU A 120 10.14 -10.09 7.36
CA LEU A 120 9.77 -9.49 8.64
C LEU A 120 10.97 -8.69 9.15
N VAL A 121 10.79 -7.39 9.38
CA VAL A 121 11.84 -6.49 9.87
C VAL A 121 11.67 -6.29 11.38
N ASP A 122 12.70 -6.62 12.15
CA ASP A 122 12.76 -6.37 13.59
C ASP A 122 13.23 -4.92 13.85
N ILE A 123 12.48 -4.16 14.64
CA ILE A 123 12.78 -2.77 14.98
C ILE A 123 12.95 -2.62 16.49
N VAL A 124 14.09 -2.06 16.90
CA VAL A 124 14.36 -1.69 18.29
C VAL A 124 14.05 -0.21 18.49
N ILE A 125 13.17 0.08 19.43
CA ILE A 125 12.74 1.43 19.82
C ILE A 125 13.28 1.68 21.24
N PRO A 126 14.20 2.65 21.42
CA PRO A 126 14.72 2.99 22.74
C PRO A 126 13.63 3.46 23.71
N ASP A 127 13.82 3.22 25.01
CA ASP A 127 12.84 3.53 26.06
C ASP A 127 12.33 4.99 26.05
N ASN A 128 13.20 5.94 25.74
CA ASN A 128 12.90 7.37 25.69
C ASN A 128 12.46 7.86 24.30
N SER A 129 12.28 6.96 23.34
CA SER A 129 11.91 7.30 21.97
C SER A 129 10.41 7.08 21.70
N LYS A 130 9.86 7.97 20.88
CA LYS A 130 8.54 7.85 20.27
C LYS A 130 8.65 7.06 18.97
N PHE A 131 7.63 6.28 18.63
CA PHE A 131 7.50 5.63 17.33
C PHE A 131 6.08 5.77 16.80
N THR A 132 5.91 6.16 15.53
CA THR A 132 4.59 6.38 14.93
C THR A 132 4.23 5.27 13.96
N ILE A 133 3.00 4.75 14.03
CA ILE A 133 2.44 3.80 13.06
C ILE A 133 1.26 4.47 12.35
N CYS A 134 1.32 4.56 11.03
CA CYS A 134 0.22 4.97 10.17
C CYS A 134 -0.35 3.75 9.44
N GLY A 135 -1.65 3.74 9.22
CA GLY A 135 -2.33 2.78 8.34
C GLY A 135 -2.36 3.24 6.89
N ASP A 136 -3.42 2.82 6.20
CA ASP A 136 -3.66 3.10 4.78
C ASP A 136 -3.74 4.61 4.53
N ILE A 137 -3.15 5.06 3.41
CA ILE A 137 -3.20 6.47 2.95
C ILE A 137 -3.92 6.59 1.60
N HIS A 138 -3.86 5.55 0.76
CA HIS A 138 -4.61 5.45 -0.49
C HIS A 138 -4.55 6.71 -1.38
N GLY A 139 -3.35 7.23 -1.64
CA GLY A 139 -3.17 8.38 -2.52
C GLY A 139 -3.82 9.68 -2.04
N GLN A 140 -4.14 9.81 -0.75
CA GLN A 140 -4.60 11.06 -0.14
C GLN A 140 -3.41 11.92 0.30
N TYR A 141 -2.71 12.51 -0.68
CA TYR A 141 -1.45 13.23 -0.46
C TYR A 141 -1.57 14.40 0.52
N TYR A 142 -2.65 15.15 0.46
CA TYR A 142 -2.84 16.33 1.33
C TYR A 142 -3.08 15.91 2.79
N ASP A 143 -3.74 14.77 3.01
CA ASP A 143 -3.89 14.20 4.35
C ASP A 143 -2.57 13.59 4.87
N LEU A 144 -1.73 13.04 3.99
CA LEU A 144 -0.36 12.65 4.36
C LEU A 144 0.44 13.85 4.87
N LEU A 145 0.33 15.02 4.22
CA LEU A 145 0.97 16.25 4.70
C LEU A 145 0.38 16.71 6.04
N ASN A 146 -0.94 16.59 6.22
CA ASN A 146 -1.59 16.89 7.50
C ASN A 146 -1.07 16.00 8.64
N VAL A 147 -0.81 14.70 8.39
CA VAL A 147 -0.15 13.83 9.38
C VAL A 147 1.21 14.38 9.78
N PHE A 148 2.02 14.84 8.83
CA PHE A 148 3.33 15.42 9.12
C PHE A 148 3.26 16.79 9.81
N GLU A 149 2.23 17.59 9.52
CA GLU A 149 1.97 18.86 10.21
C GLU A 149 1.56 18.62 11.67
N LEU A 150 0.70 17.63 11.93
CA LEU A 150 0.20 17.29 13.27
C LEU A 150 1.24 16.55 14.13
N ASN A 151 2.05 15.68 13.54
CA ASN A 151 2.91 14.74 14.26
C ASN A 151 4.41 14.95 14.02
N GLY A 152 4.76 15.97 13.23
CA GLY A 152 6.13 16.31 12.82
C GLY A 152 6.60 15.49 11.63
N LEU A 153 7.52 16.06 10.83
CA LEU A 153 8.14 15.34 9.72
C LEU A 153 8.91 14.11 10.22
N PRO A 154 9.06 13.08 9.36
CA PRO A 154 9.96 11.97 9.65
C PRO A 154 11.39 12.44 9.89
N SER A 155 12.04 11.86 10.89
CA SER A 155 13.45 12.09 11.22
C SER A 155 13.99 10.92 12.05
N GLU A 156 15.28 10.96 12.39
CA GLU A 156 15.88 10.00 13.32
C GLU A 156 15.23 10.04 14.72
N THR A 157 14.72 11.20 15.13
CA THR A 157 14.05 11.39 16.43
C THR A 157 12.52 11.27 16.36
N ASN A 158 11.96 11.16 15.16
CA ASN A 158 10.52 11.00 14.94
C ASN A 158 10.28 9.90 13.88
N PRO A 159 10.54 8.63 14.21
CA PRO A 159 10.41 7.52 13.30
C PRO A 159 8.95 7.18 12.98
N TYR A 160 8.73 6.67 11.76
CA TYR A 160 7.42 6.27 11.24
C TYR A 160 7.45 4.87 10.64
N LEU A 161 6.35 4.15 10.78
CA LEU A 161 5.99 2.97 9.99
C LEU A 161 4.68 3.24 9.26
N PHE A 162 4.69 3.20 7.93
CA PHE A 162 3.47 3.19 7.12
C PHE A 162 3.10 1.76 6.75
N ASN A 163 1.93 1.30 7.19
CA ASN A 163 1.53 -0.10 7.18
C ASN A 163 0.70 -0.49 5.93
N GLY A 164 1.30 -0.31 4.76
CA GLY A 164 0.72 -0.68 3.46
C GLY A 164 -0.35 0.28 2.94
N ASP A 165 -0.80 0.02 1.72
CA ASP A 165 -1.89 0.71 1.03
C ASP A 165 -1.64 2.23 0.92
N PHE A 166 -0.50 2.55 0.32
CA PHE A 166 -0.05 3.92 0.07
C PHE A 166 -0.77 4.55 -1.13
N VAL A 167 -1.16 3.69 -2.08
CA VAL A 167 -1.64 4.04 -3.42
C VAL A 167 -3.04 3.49 -3.67
N ASP A 168 -3.53 3.74 -4.89
CA ASP A 168 -4.87 3.42 -5.38
C ASP A 168 -5.98 4.21 -4.69
N ARG A 169 -7.14 4.26 -5.35
CA ARG A 169 -8.36 4.97 -4.93
C ARG A 169 -8.21 6.49 -4.96
N GLY A 170 -7.33 7.07 -4.14
CA GLY A 170 -7.00 8.49 -4.23
C GLY A 170 -6.18 8.79 -5.48
N SER A 171 -6.32 10.02 -5.97
CA SER A 171 -5.76 10.44 -7.27
C SER A 171 -4.42 11.19 -7.16
N PHE A 172 -3.78 11.10 -5.99
CA PHE A 172 -2.44 11.63 -5.71
C PHE A 172 -1.50 10.54 -5.20
N SER A 173 -1.66 9.31 -5.72
CA SER A 173 -0.90 8.13 -5.30
C SER A 173 0.58 8.27 -5.64
N VAL A 174 0.91 8.89 -6.77
CA VAL A 174 2.28 9.16 -7.21
C VAL A 174 3.00 10.08 -6.23
N GLU A 175 2.34 11.15 -5.79
CA GLU A 175 2.88 12.12 -4.84
C GLU A 175 3.11 11.47 -3.48
N CYS A 176 2.14 10.67 -2.99
CA CYS A 176 2.29 9.86 -1.78
C CYS A 176 3.52 8.96 -1.87
N ILE A 177 3.58 8.07 -2.86
CA ILE A 177 4.61 7.02 -2.86
C ILE A 177 6.02 7.60 -3.04
N PHE A 178 6.21 8.63 -3.86
CA PHE A 178 7.52 9.26 -3.99
C PHE A 178 7.93 10.01 -2.73
N THR A 179 6.98 10.60 -1.99
CA THR A 179 7.27 11.22 -0.69
C THR A 179 7.70 10.16 0.33
N LEU A 180 6.99 9.03 0.41
CA LEU A 180 7.34 7.93 1.31
C LEU A 180 8.69 7.29 0.95
N PHE A 181 8.95 7.00 -0.33
CA PHE A 181 10.25 6.49 -0.78
C PHE A 181 11.39 7.49 -0.57
N GLY A 182 11.12 8.78 -0.74
CA GLY A 182 12.08 9.83 -0.41
C GLY A 182 12.49 9.80 1.06
N PHE A 183 11.52 9.79 1.98
CA PHE A 183 11.83 9.63 3.41
C PHE A 183 12.47 8.30 3.75
N LYS A 184 12.13 7.23 3.03
CA LYS A 184 12.80 5.94 3.19
C LYS A 184 14.29 6.02 2.86
N LEU A 185 14.65 6.69 1.78
CA LEU A 185 16.05 6.88 1.39
C LEU A 185 16.79 7.87 2.29
N LEU A 186 16.08 8.89 2.82
CA LEU A 186 16.65 9.89 3.72
C LEU A 186 16.90 9.32 5.13
N TYR A 187 15.97 8.52 5.66
CA TYR A 187 16.01 7.96 7.00
C TYR A 187 15.78 6.44 6.99
N PRO A 188 16.67 5.64 6.37
CA PRO A 188 16.45 4.22 6.12
C PRO A 188 16.22 3.38 7.38
N ASN A 189 16.75 3.80 8.53
CA ASN A 189 16.63 3.10 9.81
C ASN A 189 15.55 3.71 10.74
N HIS A 190 14.81 4.71 10.28
CA HIS A 190 13.78 5.41 11.07
C HIS A 190 12.47 5.62 10.30
N PHE A 191 12.45 5.33 9.00
CA PHE A 191 11.26 5.34 8.17
C PHE A 191 11.02 3.94 7.60
N PHE A 192 9.90 3.34 7.93
CA PHE A 192 9.57 1.94 7.65
C PHE A 192 8.28 1.85 6.84
N MET A 193 8.19 0.81 6.01
CA MET A 193 7.09 0.63 5.06
C MET A 193 6.77 -0.86 4.97
N SER A 194 5.54 -1.25 5.32
CA SER A 194 5.02 -2.60 5.07
C SER A 194 4.32 -2.65 3.71
N ARG A 195 4.32 -3.80 3.05
CA ARG A 195 3.48 -4.04 1.88
C ARG A 195 2.01 -4.15 2.30
N GLY A 196 1.11 -3.48 1.60
CA GLY A 196 -0.33 -3.70 1.65
C GLY A 196 -0.82 -4.53 0.46
N ASN A 197 -2.12 -4.85 0.43
CA ASN A 197 -2.67 -5.58 -0.71
C ASN A 197 -2.74 -4.71 -1.97
N HIS A 198 -2.82 -3.38 -1.82
CA HIS A 198 -2.80 -2.44 -2.94
C HIS A 198 -1.40 -2.23 -3.54
N GLU A 199 -0.31 -2.65 -2.90
CA GLU A 199 1.01 -2.74 -3.54
C GLU A 199 1.15 -4.03 -4.38
N SER A 200 0.17 -4.29 -5.25
CA SER A 200 0.08 -5.44 -6.16
C SER A 200 -0.44 -5.03 -7.53
N ALA A 201 0.04 -5.72 -8.57
CA ALA A 201 -0.25 -5.39 -9.97
C ALA A 201 -1.76 -5.41 -10.27
N THR A 202 -2.47 -6.44 -9.79
CA THR A 202 -3.91 -6.57 -10.01
C THR A 202 -4.69 -5.43 -9.38
N MET A 203 -4.31 -4.99 -8.18
CA MET A 203 -4.98 -3.85 -7.52
C MET A 203 -4.66 -2.56 -8.27
N ASN A 204 -3.39 -2.30 -8.60
CA ASN A 204 -2.98 -1.06 -9.27
C ASN A 204 -3.62 -0.86 -10.65
N GLN A 205 -3.75 -1.95 -11.42
CA GLN A 205 -4.43 -1.93 -12.72
C GLN A 205 -5.92 -1.60 -12.61
N MET A 206 -6.53 -1.88 -11.46
CA MET A 206 -7.94 -1.68 -11.23
C MET A 206 -8.23 -0.33 -10.59
N TYR A 207 -7.54 0.00 -9.52
CA TYR A 207 -7.96 1.04 -8.59
C TYR A 207 -7.25 2.38 -8.76
N GLY A 208 -6.37 2.53 -9.75
CA GLY A 208 -5.95 3.83 -10.26
C GLY A 208 -4.45 4.03 -10.39
N PHE A 209 -3.62 3.35 -9.59
CA PHE A 209 -2.20 3.67 -9.55
C PHE A 209 -1.47 3.39 -10.87
N ASP A 210 -1.76 2.26 -11.53
CA ASP A 210 -1.17 1.94 -12.85
C ASP A 210 -1.54 3.01 -13.89
N GLY A 211 -2.80 3.46 -13.88
CA GLY A 211 -3.29 4.52 -14.75
C GLY A 211 -2.65 5.88 -14.43
N GLU A 212 -2.51 6.21 -13.15
CA GLU A 212 -1.92 7.46 -12.67
C GLU A 212 -0.44 7.55 -13.05
N VAL A 213 0.33 6.47 -12.84
CA VAL A 213 1.74 6.41 -13.24
C VAL A 213 1.89 6.51 -14.75
N LYS A 214 1.02 5.86 -15.54
CA LYS A 214 1.05 5.96 -17.01
C LYS A 214 0.68 7.35 -17.52
N ALA A 215 -0.23 8.04 -16.84
CA ALA A 215 -0.63 9.40 -17.18
C ALA A 215 0.46 10.42 -16.82
N LYS A 216 1.09 10.29 -15.64
CA LYS A 216 2.12 11.22 -15.17
C LYS A 216 3.49 10.91 -15.78
N TYR A 217 3.82 9.64 -16.01
CA TYR A 217 5.12 9.17 -16.48
C TYR A 217 5.02 8.22 -17.69
N THR A 218 5.31 6.94 -17.50
CA THR A 218 5.43 5.94 -18.58
C THR A 218 4.97 4.56 -18.09
N ALA A 219 4.60 3.68 -19.02
CA ALA A 219 4.30 2.28 -18.71
C ALA A 219 5.49 1.54 -18.08
N GLN A 220 6.72 1.82 -18.55
CA GLN A 220 7.94 1.24 -17.98
C GLN A 220 8.13 1.61 -16.50
N MET A 221 7.71 2.81 -16.09
CA MET A 221 7.75 3.20 -14.68
C MET A 221 6.72 2.43 -13.84
N ALA A 222 5.52 2.18 -14.37
CA ALA A 222 4.51 1.37 -13.69
C ALA A 222 4.99 -0.08 -13.47
N GLU A 223 5.70 -0.64 -14.45
CA GLU A 223 6.35 -1.95 -14.32
C GLU A 223 7.45 -1.95 -13.26
N LEU A 224 8.29 -0.91 -13.23
CA LEU A 224 9.34 -0.76 -12.20
C LEU A 224 8.75 -0.61 -10.79
N PHE A 225 7.66 0.13 -10.61
CA PHE A 225 6.94 0.18 -9.34
C PHE A 225 6.49 -1.21 -8.88
N THR A 226 5.94 -2.02 -9.80
CA THR A 226 5.53 -3.39 -9.50
C THR A 226 6.71 -4.24 -9.01
N GLU A 227 7.89 -4.09 -9.63
CA GLU A 227 9.10 -4.76 -9.15
C GLU A 227 9.56 -4.27 -7.78
N VAL A 228 9.51 -2.97 -7.51
CA VAL A 228 9.86 -2.38 -6.20
C VAL A 228 8.92 -2.90 -5.12
N TYR A 229 7.61 -2.90 -5.38
CA TYR A 229 6.59 -3.38 -4.45
C TYR A 229 6.74 -4.85 -4.09
N ASN A 230 7.26 -5.68 -4.99
CA ASN A 230 7.56 -7.08 -4.66
C ASN A 230 8.63 -7.23 -3.56
N TRP A 231 9.47 -6.23 -3.36
CA TRP A 231 10.52 -6.25 -2.34
C TRP A 231 10.13 -5.62 -1.00
N LEU A 232 8.98 -4.94 -0.92
CA LEU A 232 8.49 -4.37 0.34
C LEU A 232 8.37 -5.45 1.44
N PRO A 233 8.89 -5.24 2.65
CA PRO A 233 8.66 -6.15 3.79
C PRO A 233 7.18 -6.39 4.04
N LEU A 234 6.83 -7.58 4.51
CA LEU A 234 5.44 -7.99 4.74
C LEU A 234 4.94 -7.62 6.14
N ALA A 235 5.85 -7.54 7.12
CA ALA A 235 5.52 -7.22 8.50
C ALA A 235 6.73 -6.62 9.25
N HIS A 236 6.46 -6.01 10.39
CA HIS A 236 7.47 -5.44 11.29
C HIS A 236 7.23 -5.88 12.72
N CYS A 237 8.28 -6.27 13.44
CA CYS A 237 8.22 -6.66 14.85
C CYS A 237 8.91 -5.59 15.71
N LEU A 238 8.14 -4.87 16.53
CA LEU A 238 8.64 -3.77 17.35
C LEU A 238 8.99 -4.28 18.75
N ASN A 239 10.25 -4.09 19.18
CA ASN A 239 10.78 -4.50 20.49
C ASN A 239 10.48 -5.97 20.87
N ASN A 240 10.29 -6.87 19.88
CA ASN A 240 9.83 -8.26 20.10
C ASN A 240 8.51 -8.36 20.88
N ARG A 241 7.66 -7.33 20.82
CA ARG A 241 6.43 -7.22 21.61
C ARG A 241 5.19 -6.93 20.76
N VAL A 242 5.35 -6.12 19.70
CA VAL A 242 4.22 -5.71 18.85
C VAL A 242 4.49 -6.12 17.42
N LEU A 243 3.59 -6.92 16.83
CA LEU A 243 3.68 -7.28 15.42
C LEU A 243 2.77 -6.36 14.60
N VAL A 244 3.30 -5.81 13.50
CA VAL A 244 2.58 -4.92 12.60
C VAL A 244 2.55 -5.54 11.20
N MET A 245 1.35 -5.76 10.66
CA MET A 245 1.12 -6.21 9.28
C MET A 245 -0.10 -5.52 8.70
N HIS A 246 -0.22 -5.43 7.37
CA HIS A 246 -1.35 -4.69 6.77
C HIS A 246 -2.71 -5.39 7.02
N GLY A 247 -2.84 -6.65 6.60
CA GLY A 247 -4.05 -7.46 6.70
C GLY A 247 -4.22 -8.08 8.09
N GLY A 248 -3.72 -9.29 8.32
CA GLY A 248 -3.89 -9.91 9.62
C GLY A 248 -3.29 -11.31 9.75
N LEU A 249 -3.93 -12.14 10.58
CA LEU A 249 -3.42 -13.45 10.96
C LEU A 249 -3.88 -14.56 10.00
N PHE A 250 -3.45 -15.77 10.33
CA PHE A 250 -3.38 -16.90 9.43
C PHE A 250 -4.50 -17.90 9.60
N SER A 251 -4.73 -18.71 8.57
CA SER A 251 -5.62 -19.88 8.62
C SER A 251 -5.05 -21.02 9.47
N ARG A 252 -3.73 -21.05 9.67
CA ARG A 252 -2.98 -21.99 10.52
C ARG A 252 -2.75 -21.44 11.95
N ASP A 253 -2.69 -22.34 12.93
CA ASP A 253 -2.48 -22.00 14.35
C ASP A 253 -0.99 -21.97 14.76
N ASP A 254 -0.12 -22.65 14.01
CA ASP A 254 1.28 -22.91 14.36
C ASP A 254 2.27 -21.93 13.72
N VAL A 255 1.78 -20.86 13.11
CA VAL A 255 2.63 -19.91 12.37
C VAL A 255 3.54 -19.13 13.32
N THR A 256 4.84 -19.17 13.03
CA THR A 256 5.86 -18.45 13.80
C THR A 256 6.37 -17.19 13.11
N LEU A 257 6.97 -16.27 13.87
CA LEU A 257 7.70 -15.12 13.31
C LEU A 257 8.81 -15.55 12.34
N GLN A 258 9.42 -16.72 12.56
CA GLN A 258 10.46 -17.24 11.68
C GLN A 258 9.90 -17.63 10.30
N GLU A 259 8.73 -18.28 10.24
CA GLU A 259 8.07 -18.56 8.97
C GLU A 259 7.77 -17.27 8.20
N ILE A 260 7.40 -16.18 8.88
CA ILE A 260 7.19 -14.87 8.23
C ILE A 260 8.50 -14.31 7.66
N ARG A 261 9.63 -14.41 8.40
CA ARG A 261 10.95 -13.96 7.93
C ARG A 261 11.38 -14.68 6.64
N GLU A 262 11.04 -15.95 6.51
CA GLU A 262 11.45 -16.84 5.43
C GLU A 262 10.56 -16.78 4.18
N ILE A 263 9.44 -16.03 4.20
CA ILE A 263 8.58 -15.88 3.03
C ILE A 263 9.38 -15.30 1.86
N ASN A 264 9.42 -16.03 0.74
CA ASN A 264 9.93 -15.50 -0.53
C ASN A 264 8.93 -14.49 -1.12
N ARG A 265 9.10 -13.21 -0.73
CA ARG A 265 8.13 -12.14 -1.02
C ARG A 265 8.26 -11.50 -2.40
N ASN A 266 9.38 -11.70 -3.11
CA ASN A 266 9.65 -11.07 -4.41
C ASN A 266 8.81 -11.68 -5.55
N ARG A 267 7.49 -11.48 -5.45
CA ARG A 267 6.46 -12.00 -6.34
C ARG A 267 5.17 -11.23 -6.11
N GLN A 268 4.20 -11.44 -7.00
CA GLN A 268 2.83 -11.04 -6.71
C GLN A 268 2.27 -11.91 -5.57
N PRO A 269 1.39 -11.35 -4.72
CA PRO A 269 0.71 -12.13 -3.69
C PRO A 269 -0.01 -13.33 -4.32
N PRO A 270 0.18 -14.56 -3.80
CA PRO A 270 -0.63 -15.71 -4.19
C PRO A 270 -2.10 -15.56 -3.80
N ASP A 271 -2.96 -16.45 -4.32
CA ASP A 271 -4.37 -16.53 -3.94
C ASP A 271 -4.57 -17.07 -2.50
N ASP A 272 -3.60 -17.80 -1.95
CA ASP A 272 -3.62 -18.41 -0.62
C ASP A 272 -2.24 -18.39 0.08
N GLY A 273 -2.19 -18.88 1.32
CA GLY A 273 -0.95 -19.00 2.10
C GLY A 273 -0.55 -17.74 2.86
N LEU A 274 0.57 -17.81 3.59
CA LEU A 274 0.97 -16.81 4.59
C LEU A 274 1.09 -15.39 4.02
N MET A 275 1.68 -15.25 2.82
CA MET A 275 1.83 -13.94 2.16
C MET A 275 0.47 -13.34 1.79
N CYS A 276 -0.48 -14.16 1.34
CA CYS A 276 -1.84 -13.70 1.05
C CYS A 276 -2.53 -13.23 2.33
N GLU A 277 -2.52 -14.06 3.37
CA GLU A 277 -3.23 -13.80 4.62
C GLU A 277 -2.68 -12.58 5.38
N LEU A 278 -1.36 -12.35 5.36
CA LEU A 278 -0.74 -11.13 5.91
C LEU A 278 -1.25 -9.85 5.28
N LEU A 279 -1.69 -9.90 4.02
CA LEU A 279 -2.14 -8.74 3.26
C LEU A 279 -3.67 -8.62 3.21
N TRP A 280 -4.42 -9.71 3.47
CA TRP A 280 -5.86 -9.78 3.15
C TRP A 280 -6.79 -10.21 4.29
N SER A 281 -6.25 -10.80 5.36
CA SER A 281 -7.10 -11.30 6.45
C SER A 281 -7.67 -10.16 7.29
N ASP A 282 -8.87 -10.37 7.85
CA ASP A 282 -9.58 -9.43 8.71
C ASP A 282 -9.91 -10.06 10.07
N PRO A 283 -9.91 -9.29 11.18
CA PRO A 283 -10.45 -9.79 12.44
C PRO A 283 -11.97 -10.02 12.36
N GLN A 284 -12.47 -10.91 13.21
CA GLN A 284 -13.91 -11.09 13.47
C GLN A 284 -14.19 -11.17 14.97
N PRO A 285 -15.35 -10.70 15.45
CA PRO A 285 -15.64 -10.73 16.88
C PRO A 285 -15.92 -12.15 17.41
N GLN A 286 -16.34 -13.09 16.56
CA GLN A 286 -16.60 -14.48 16.96
C GLN A 286 -15.32 -15.30 17.04
N LEU A 287 -15.29 -16.29 17.95
CA LEU A 287 -14.19 -17.25 18.04
C LEU A 287 -14.05 -18.07 16.75
N GLY A 288 -12.84 -18.58 16.53
CA GLY A 288 -12.49 -19.44 15.41
C GLY A 288 -12.13 -18.68 14.14
N ARG A 289 -12.42 -19.29 12.99
CA ARG A 289 -12.13 -18.73 11.66
C ARG A 289 -13.35 -18.83 10.77
N ALA A 290 -13.49 -17.88 9.85
CA ALA A 290 -14.52 -17.92 8.81
C ALA A 290 -13.95 -17.51 7.45
N PRO A 291 -14.60 -17.90 6.34
CA PRO A 291 -14.25 -17.39 5.02
C PRO A 291 -14.25 -15.86 4.99
N SER A 292 -13.23 -15.26 4.36
CA SER A 292 -13.15 -13.80 4.22
C SER A 292 -14.34 -13.23 3.44
N LYS A 293 -14.92 -12.14 3.94
CA LYS A 293 -15.93 -11.34 3.23
C LYS A 293 -15.39 -10.75 1.92
N ARG A 294 -14.08 -10.69 1.78
CA ARG A 294 -13.40 -10.21 0.57
C ARG A 294 -13.28 -11.29 -0.49
N GLY A 295 -13.49 -12.56 -0.14
CA GLY A 295 -13.29 -13.72 -1.03
C GLY A 295 -11.83 -14.13 -1.21
N VAL A 296 -10.92 -13.59 -0.39
CA VAL A 296 -9.49 -13.87 -0.32
C VAL A 296 -9.00 -13.58 1.11
N GLY A 297 -8.05 -14.37 1.61
CA GLY A 297 -7.66 -14.38 3.03
C GLY A 297 -8.69 -15.08 3.93
N VAL A 298 -8.57 -14.87 5.25
CA VAL A 298 -9.44 -15.50 6.26
C VAL A 298 -9.94 -14.46 7.27
N GLN A 299 -11.11 -14.68 7.86
CA GLN A 299 -11.51 -13.98 9.07
C GLN A 299 -11.03 -14.74 10.30
N PHE A 300 -10.42 -14.07 11.28
CA PHE A 300 -9.87 -14.71 12.48
C PHE A 300 -10.40 -14.10 13.78
N GLY A 301 -10.73 -14.96 14.74
CA GLY A 301 -11.31 -14.56 16.02
C GLY A 301 -10.30 -14.20 17.11
N PRO A 302 -10.80 -13.78 18.29
CA PRO A 302 -9.97 -13.46 19.46
C PRO A 302 -9.07 -14.62 19.92
N ASP A 303 -9.54 -15.86 19.84
CA ASP A 303 -8.77 -17.05 20.20
C ASP A 303 -7.58 -17.30 19.28
N VAL A 304 -7.73 -17.02 17.98
CA VAL A 304 -6.63 -17.11 17.01
C VAL A 304 -5.56 -16.07 17.32
N THR A 305 -5.98 -14.84 17.62
CA THR A 305 -5.06 -13.76 18.03
C THR A 305 -4.34 -14.13 19.31
N GLN A 306 -5.07 -14.61 20.33
CA GLN A 306 -4.50 -15.02 21.59
C GLN A 306 -3.44 -16.12 21.45
N LYS A 307 -3.73 -17.17 20.68
CA LYS A 307 -2.82 -18.30 20.46
C LYS A 307 -1.55 -17.88 19.73
N PHE A 308 -1.69 -17.08 18.67
CA PHE A 308 -0.54 -16.59 17.91
C PHE A 308 0.39 -15.73 18.76
N LEU A 309 -0.18 -14.81 19.54
CA LEU A 309 0.58 -13.94 20.43
C LEU A 309 1.32 -14.73 21.51
N LEU A 310 0.65 -15.71 22.13
CA LEU A 310 1.27 -16.60 23.12
C LEU A 310 2.42 -17.42 22.53
N LEU A 311 2.20 -18.02 21.35
CA LEU A 311 3.21 -18.83 20.65
C LEU A 311 4.48 -18.03 20.35
N ASN A 312 4.32 -16.75 19.97
CA ASN A 312 5.41 -15.90 19.51
C ASN A 312 5.94 -14.92 20.57
N GLY A 313 5.42 -14.97 21.81
CA GLY A 313 5.85 -14.08 22.90
C GLY A 313 5.53 -12.61 22.66
N LEU A 314 4.40 -12.32 22.01
CA LEU A 314 3.95 -10.96 21.65
C LEU A 314 2.83 -10.47 22.57
N ASP A 315 2.70 -9.15 22.70
CA ASP A 315 1.66 -8.50 23.51
C ASP A 315 0.35 -8.30 22.72
N TYR A 316 0.46 -7.76 21.51
CA TYR A 316 -0.66 -7.47 20.61
C TYR A 316 -0.20 -7.29 19.16
N ILE A 317 -1.16 -7.26 18.23
CA ILE A 317 -0.92 -6.91 16.83
C ILE A 317 -1.52 -5.55 16.48
N VAL A 318 -0.87 -4.84 15.55
CA VAL A 318 -1.41 -3.66 14.88
C VAL A 318 -1.58 -3.99 13.40
N ARG A 319 -2.75 -3.67 12.85
CA ARG A 319 -3.08 -3.86 11.45
C ARG A 319 -3.86 -2.69 10.88
N SER A 320 -4.13 -2.69 9.57
CA SER A 320 -4.80 -1.58 8.88
C SER A 320 -5.99 -2.06 8.04
N HIS A 321 -6.01 -1.91 6.71
CA HIS A 321 -6.86 -2.64 5.73
C HIS A 321 -8.40 -2.48 5.80
N GLU A 322 -8.94 -2.01 6.93
CA GLU A 322 -10.36 -1.73 7.15
C GLU A 322 -10.55 -0.29 7.60
N VAL A 323 -11.40 0.44 6.86
CA VAL A 323 -11.87 1.78 7.26
C VAL A 323 -12.57 1.70 8.62
N LYS A 324 -12.24 2.60 9.54
CA LYS A 324 -12.89 2.75 10.85
C LYS A 324 -13.37 4.18 11.03
N ASN A 325 -14.54 4.37 11.65
CA ASN A 325 -15.17 5.68 11.81
C ASN A 325 -14.26 6.69 12.52
N ASP A 326 -13.58 6.28 13.59
CA ASP A 326 -12.65 7.12 14.35
C ASP A 326 -11.19 7.02 13.86
N GLY A 327 -10.96 6.35 12.73
CA GLY A 327 -9.63 6.05 12.19
C GLY A 327 -8.91 4.90 12.88
N TYR A 328 -9.47 4.34 13.96
CA TYR A 328 -8.94 3.14 14.61
C TYR A 328 -10.05 2.31 15.26
N GLU A 329 -9.72 1.07 15.63
CA GLU A 329 -10.58 0.20 16.45
C GLU A 329 -9.71 -0.76 17.28
N VAL A 330 -10.09 -0.98 18.53
CA VAL A 330 -9.44 -1.94 19.43
C VAL A 330 -10.36 -3.15 19.59
N ALA A 331 -9.92 -4.30 19.09
CA ALA A 331 -10.66 -5.56 19.10
C ALA A 331 -9.91 -6.65 19.88
N HIS A 332 -10.55 -7.81 20.02
CA HIS A 332 -9.97 -9.02 20.62
C HIS A 332 -9.34 -8.76 21.99
N ASP A 333 -10.11 -8.13 22.90
CA ASP A 333 -9.69 -7.82 24.26
C ASP A 333 -8.39 -6.99 24.33
N GLY A 334 -8.21 -6.05 23.40
CA GLY A 334 -7.04 -5.18 23.33
C GLY A 334 -5.86 -5.74 22.53
N LYS A 335 -6.01 -6.91 21.92
CA LYS A 335 -4.90 -7.64 21.29
C LYS A 335 -4.83 -7.51 19.77
N CYS A 336 -5.87 -6.99 19.14
CA CYS A 336 -5.90 -6.69 17.71
C CYS A 336 -6.34 -5.25 17.50
N ILE A 337 -5.44 -4.41 17.02
CA ILE A 337 -5.70 -2.99 16.81
C ILE A 337 -5.73 -2.70 15.32
N THR A 338 -6.81 -2.09 14.84
CA THR A 338 -6.89 -1.55 13.47
C THR A 338 -6.56 -0.05 13.51
N VAL A 339 -5.69 0.43 12.62
CA VAL A 339 -5.41 1.86 12.38
C VAL A 339 -5.56 2.18 10.89
N PHE A 340 -6.20 3.29 10.57
CA PHE A 340 -6.51 3.70 9.20
C PHE A 340 -6.27 5.21 9.06
N SER A 341 -5.43 5.60 8.12
CA SER A 341 -4.88 6.97 8.04
C SER A 341 -5.40 7.78 6.84
N ALA A 342 -6.46 7.31 6.17
CA ALA A 342 -7.14 8.02 5.10
C ALA A 342 -8.49 8.60 5.61
N PRO A 343 -8.53 9.83 6.16
CA PRO A 343 -9.78 10.45 6.59
C PRO A 343 -10.69 10.73 5.39
N ASN A 344 -12.01 10.75 5.61
CA ASN A 344 -13.04 10.91 4.58
C ASN A 344 -12.75 10.06 3.34
N TYR A 345 -12.49 8.77 3.54
CA TYR A 345 -11.97 7.88 2.51
C TYR A 345 -12.79 7.96 1.21
N CYS A 346 -12.09 8.10 0.08
CA CYS A 346 -12.69 8.30 -1.25
C CYS A 346 -13.70 9.46 -1.31
N ASP A 347 -13.47 10.53 -0.55
CA ASP A 347 -14.31 11.74 -0.44
C ASP A 347 -15.77 11.50 -0.07
N THR A 348 -16.10 10.32 0.45
CA THR A 348 -17.49 9.85 0.59
C THR A 348 -17.80 9.21 1.94
N MET A 349 -16.81 8.60 2.60
CA MET A 349 -17.06 7.80 3.79
C MET A 349 -17.26 8.63 5.07
N GLY A 350 -16.74 9.86 5.13
CA GLY A 350 -16.87 10.73 6.31
C GLY A 350 -16.14 10.25 7.57
N ASN A 351 -15.32 9.21 7.49
CA ASN A 351 -14.54 8.70 8.62
C ASN A 351 -13.41 9.67 9.00
N ARG A 352 -12.91 9.55 10.24
CA ARG A 352 -11.64 10.14 10.66
C ARG A 352 -10.49 9.26 10.18
N GLY A 353 -9.31 9.85 10.07
CA GLY A 353 -8.04 9.14 9.99
C GLY A 353 -7.43 9.08 11.39
N ALA A 354 -6.53 8.13 11.63
CA ALA A 354 -5.74 8.10 12.85
C ALA A 354 -4.32 7.59 12.60
N PHE A 355 -3.42 7.91 13.53
CA PHE A 355 -2.12 7.27 13.67
C PHE A 355 -1.91 6.86 15.14
N ILE A 356 -1.04 5.88 15.36
CA ILE A 356 -0.66 5.39 16.69
C ILE A 356 0.72 5.92 17.03
N THR A 357 0.90 6.43 18.25
CA THR A 357 2.21 6.72 18.83
C THR A 357 2.50 5.74 19.96
N LEU A 358 3.67 5.12 19.92
CA LEU A 358 4.20 4.23 20.96
C LEU A 358 5.38 4.91 21.65
N ASN A 359 5.60 4.59 22.92
CA ASN A 359 6.85 4.84 23.61
C ASN A 359 7.63 3.53 23.79
N GLY A 360 8.93 3.52 23.55
CA GLY A 360 9.74 2.30 23.59
C GLY A 360 9.72 1.56 24.93
N LYS A 361 9.51 2.28 26.05
CA LYS A 361 9.53 1.71 27.40
C LYS A 361 8.35 0.79 27.67
N ASP A 362 7.14 1.23 27.37
CA ASP A 362 5.92 0.49 27.70
C ASP A 362 5.20 -0.12 26.50
N MET A 363 5.53 0.34 25.28
CA MET A 363 4.91 -0.08 24.02
C MET A 363 3.39 0.06 24.02
N LYS A 364 2.84 1.00 24.81
CA LYS A 364 1.39 1.22 24.86
C LYS A 364 0.92 2.09 23.69
N PRO A 365 -0.18 1.71 23.01
CA PRO A 365 -0.74 2.49 21.91
C PRO A 365 -1.45 3.75 22.41
N ASN A 366 -1.01 4.91 21.93
CA ASN A 366 -1.76 6.15 22.04
C ASN A 366 -2.28 6.57 20.66
N PHE A 367 -3.58 6.79 20.55
CA PHE A 367 -4.27 7.07 19.29
C PHE A 367 -4.45 8.58 19.10
N THR A 368 -4.14 9.08 17.91
CA THR A 368 -4.46 10.46 17.52
C THR A 368 -5.32 10.43 16.26
N SER A 369 -6.60 10.79 16.40
CA SER A 369 -7.52 10.87 15.27
C SER A 369 -7.62 12.29 14.70
N TYR A 370 -7.69 12.41 13.38
CA TYR A 370 -7.77 13.67 12.65
C TYR A 370 -8.81 13.60 11.54
N VAL A 371 -9.22 14.76 11.03
CA VAL A 371 -10.19 14.90 9.93
C VAL A 371 -9.47 15.18 8.62
N ALA A 372 -10.20 15.01 7.52
CA ALA A 372 -9.67 15.27 6.18
C ALA A 372 -9.40 16.77 5.99
N VAL A 373 -8.40 17.08 5.17
CA VAL A 373 -8.09 18.44 4.74
C VAL A 373 -8.48 18.68 3.29
N PRO A 374 -8.71 19.95 2.87
CA PRO A 374 -8.98 20.26 1.48
C PRO A 374 -7.85 19.80 0.55
N HIS A 375 -8.22 19.34 -0.65
CA HIS A 375 -7.31 18.98 -1.73
C HIS A 375 -7.82 19.55 -3.06
N PRO A 376 -6.98 19.61 -4.12
CA PRO A 376 -7.42 20.02 -5.44
C PRO A 376 -8.53 19.13 -5.99
N ASN A 377 -9.31 19.69 -6.91
CA ASN A 377 -10.51 19.06 -7.48
C ASN A 377 -10.16 17.97 -8.51
N VAL A 378 -9.54 16.88 -8.04
CA VAL A 378 -9.34 15.64 -8.78
C VAL A 378 -10.10 14.55 -8.05
N LYS A 379 -11.14 14.01 -8.70
CA LYS A 379 -12.01 13.00 -8.09
C LYS A 379 -11.22 11.73 -7.74
N PRO A 380 -11.59 11.01 -6.68
CA PRO A 380 -11.10 9.65 -6.44
C PRO A 380 -11.32 8.77 -7.68
N MET A 381 -10.42 7.82 -7.90
CA MET A 381 -10.43 6.88 -9.01
C MET A 381 -10.40 7.54 -10.40
N ALA A 382 -9.92 8.78 -10.53
CA ALA A 382 -9.83 9.48 -11.82
C ALA A 382 -9.00 8.73 -12.87
N TYR A 383 -8.04 7.92 -12.42
CA TYR A 383 -7.15 7.10 -13.26
C TYR A 383 -7.48 5.60 -13.21
N ALA A 384 -8.55 5.21 -12.52
CA ALA A 384 -8.94 3.82 -12.37
C ALA A 384 -9.54 3.23 -13.65
N ASN A 385 -9.73 1.92 -13.64
CA ASN A 385 -10.34 1.22 -14.76
C ASN A 385 -11.75 1.75 -15.03
N SER A 386 -12.05 2.02 -16.30
CA SER A 386 -13.36 2.49 -16.78
C SER A 386 -14.52 1.62 -16.30
N LEU A 387 -14.34 0.29 -16.18
CA LEU A 387 -15.36 -0.63 -15.67
C LEU A 387 -15.80 -0.33 -14.24
N LEU A 388 -14.89 0.13 -13.38
CA LEU A 388 -15.23 0.51 -12.01
C LEU A 388 -16.02 1.82 -11.98
N ASN A 389 -15.77 2.74 -12.91
CA ASN A 389 -16.56 3.97 -13.06
C ASN A 389 -18.01 3.70 -13.48
N PHE A 390 -18.34 2.50 -13.98
CA PHE A 390 -19.73 2.09 -14.27
C PHE A 390 -20.42 1.35 -13.10
N ILE A 391 -19.68 1.03 -12.04
CA ILE A 391 -20.15 0.21 -10.91
C ILE A 391 -20.27 1.02 -9.61
N CYS A 392 -19.50 2.12 -9.50
CA CYS A 392 -19.48 3.02 -8.36
C CYS A 392 -20.35 4.27 -8.57
#